data_AF-A0AAV5K0N4-F1
#
_entry.id   AF-A0AAV5K0N4-F1
#
_cell.length_a   1.000
_cell.length_b   1.000
_cell.length_c   1.000
_cell.angle_alpha   90.00
_cell.angle_beta   90.00
_cell.angle_gamma   90.00
#
_symmetry.space_group_name_H-M   'P 1'
#
loop_
_entity.id
_entity.type
_entity.pdbx_description
1 polymer ?
#
loop_
_entity_poly.entity_id
_entity_poly.type
_entity_poly.pdbx_seq_one_letter_code
_entity_poly.pdbx_strand_id
1 'polypeptide(L)'
;MHKEQFLSQRHSKLQPRGDGPYQVIVRINDNTYKLELLGDDSRTNPFEERRNDGNQDVSTCTMSRDPLDIRGGPMTRARAKKMQEALNGLIEQI
;
A
#
# COMPACT_ATOMS: atom_id res chain seq x y z
N MET A 1 16.95 12.79 28.22
CA MET A 1 17.01 13.70 27.04
C MET A 1 15.94 13.28 26.06
N HIS A 2 15.03 14.19 25.67
CA HIS A 2 13.99 13.90 24.70
C HIS A 2 14.61 13.92 23.30
N LYS A 3 14.36 12.88 22.50
CA LYS A 3 14.86 12.81 21.13
C LYS A 3 13.94 13.66 20.26
N GLU A 4 14.46 14.77 19.75
CA GLU A 4 13.71 15.63 18.83
C GLU A 4 13.45 14.89 17.53
N GLN A 5 12.31 14.22 17.45
CA GLN A 5 11.88 13.57 16.23
C GLN A 5 11.42 14.63 15.23
N PHE A 6 11.95 14.55 14.01
CA PHE A 6 11.56 15.35 12.85
C PHE A 6 11.78 16.87 12.98
N LEU A 7 12.97 17.26 13.46
CA LEU A 7 13.45 18.66 13.43
C LEU A 7 13.22 19.34 12.07
N SER A 8 13.52 18.63 10.98
CA SER A 8 13.36 19.12 9.61
C SER A 8 11.91 19.34 9.18
N GLN A 9 10.92 18.70 9.82
CA GLN A 9 9.50 18.80 9.43
C GLN A 9 8.68 19.77 10.29
N ARG A 10 9.30 20.44 11.27
CA ARG A 10 8.61 21.41 12.16
C ARG A 10 7.97 22.57 11.41
N HIS A 11 8.46 22.90 10.23
CA HIS A 11 7.96 23.99 9.39
C HIS A 11 6.99 23.53 8.30
N SER A 12 6.64 22.23 8.23
CA SER A 12 5.70 21.70 7.22
C SER A 12 4.32 22.37 7.26
N LYS A 13 3.90 22.89 8.42
CA LYS A 13 2.66 23.67 8.56
C LYS A 13 2.76 25.11 8.03
N LEU A 14 3.98 25.62 7.90
CA LEU A 14 4.29 26.95 7.35
C LEU A 14 4.54 26.90 5.84
N GLN A 15 4.74 25.71 5.27
CA GLN A 15 4.90 25.55 3.83
C GLN A 15 3.55 25.76 3.11
N PRO A 16 3.56 26.38 1.91
CA PRO A 16 2.37 26.46 1.07
C PRO A 16 1.90 25.05 0.72
N ARG A 17 0.59 24.82 0.83
CA ARG A 17 -0.02 23.52 0.52
C ARG A 17 -0.50 23.38 -0.92
N GLY A 18 -0.49 24.48 -1.68
CA GLY A 18 -0.90 24.51 -3.08
C GLY A 18 0.29 24.27 -4.00
N ASP A 19 0.02 23.62 -5.14
CA ASP A 19 1.02 23.15 -6.11
C ASP A 19 1.54 24.25 -7.06
N GLY A 20 1.42 25.52 -6.66
CA GLY A 20 1.74 26.66 -7.49
C GLY A 20 0.61 27.07 -8.46
N PRO A 21 0.88 28.05 -9.33
CA PRO A 21 -0.09 28.55 -10.31
C PRO A 21 -0.40 27.49 -11.36
N TYR A 22 -1.66 27.42 -11.79
CA TYR A 22 -2.13 26.51 -12.83
C TYR A 22 -2.93 27.27 -13.88
N GLN A 23 -2.94 26.75 -15.11
CA GLN A 23 -3.73 27.31 -16.20
C GLN A 23 -4.98 26.45 -16.45
N VAL A 24 -6.13 27.08 -16.63
CA VAL A 24 -7.36 26.38 -17.02
C VAL A 24 -7.38 26.27 -18.55
N ILE A 25 -7.19 25.07 -19.09
CA ILE A 25 -7.20 24.83 -20.54
C ILE A 25 -8.64 24.74 -21.06
N VAL A 26 -9.49 23.98 -20.36
CA VAL A 26 -10.86 23.68 -20.81
C VAL A 26 -11.83 23.76 -19.64
N ARG A 27 -12.97 24.42 -19.84
CA ARG A 27 -14.13 24.36 -18.93
C ARG A 27 -15.11 23.36 -19.51
N ILE A 28 -15.27 22.22 -18.85
CA ILE A 28 -16.13 21.14 -19.34
C ILE A 28 -17.57 21.42 -18.92
N ASN A 29 -17.77 21.79 -17.65
CA ASN A 29 -19.06 22.17 -17.05
C ASN A 29 -18.86 23.36 -16.09
N ASP A 30 -19.92 23.79 -15.39
CA ASP A 30 -19.89 24.91 -14.42
C ASP A 30 -18.84 24.72 -13.30
N ASN A 31 -18.59 23.49 -12.87
CA ASN A 31 -17.64 23.13 -11.81
C ASN A 31 -16.45 22.28 -12.26
N THR A 32 -16.42 21.82 -13.52
CA THR A 32 -15.40 20.88 -14.01
C THR A 32 -14.43 21.55 -14.96
N TYR A 33 -13.14 21.49 -14.62
CA TYR A 33 -12.07 22.19 -15.31
C TYR A 33 -10.92 21.22 -15.63
N LYS A 34 -10.37 21.33 -16.84
CA LYS A 34 -9.09 20.70 -17.20
C LYS A 34 -7.98 21.70 -16.95
N LEU A 35 -7.08 21.36 -16.03
CA LEU A 35 -5.94 22.20 -15.66
C LEU A 35 -4.67 21.72 -16.36
N GLU A 36 -3.83 22.65 -16.83
CA GLU A 36 -2.43 22.41 -17.12
C GLU A 36 -1.63 22.61 -15.84
N LEU A 37 -1.12 21.51 -15.29
CA LEU A 37 -0.18 21.55 -14.17
C LEU A 37 1.23 21.36 -14.74
N LEU A 38 2.07 22.38 -14.63
CA LEU A 38 3.50 22.25 -14.88
C LEU A 38 4.17 21.77 -13.59
N GLY A 39 4.01 20.49 -13.27
CA GLY A 39 4.63 19.86 -12.10
C GLY A 39 5.10 18.46 -12.45
N ASP A 40 6.29 18.08 -11.97
CA ASP A 40 6.79 16.70 -12.07
C ASP A 40 5.80 15.78 -11.36
N ASP A 41 5.21 14.84 -12.11
CA ASP A 41 4.16 13.93 -11.67
C ASP A 41 4.69 13.04 -10.53
N SER A 42 4.60 13.57 -9.30
CA SER A 42 5.16 13.00 -8.07
C SER A 42 4.39 11.76 -7.60
N ARG A 43 3.50 11.23 -8.45
CA ARG A 43 2.67 10.05 -8.19
C ARG A 43 3.37 8.72 -8.45
N THR A 44 4.65 8.71 -8.81
CA THR A 44 5.42 7.47 -8.88
C THR A 44 5.89 7.07 -7.48
N ASN A 45 5.07 6.28 -6.77
CA ASN A 45 5.51 5.57 -5.58
C ASN A 45 6.31 4.31 -6.00
N PRO A 46 7.62 4.21 -5.73
CA PRO A 46 8.41 3.02 -5.97
C PRO A 46 8.41 2.18 -4.69
N PHE A 47 7.24 1.70 -4.25
CA PHE A 47 7.28 0.72 -3.16
C PHE A 47 7.81 -0.59 -3.76
N GLU A 48 9.10 -0.84 -3.59
CA GLU A 48 9.64 -2.18 -3.75
C GLU A 48 8.99 -3.07 -2.70
N GLU A 49 8.25 -4.09 -3.13
CA GLU A 49 7.78 -5.20 -2.29
C GLU A 49 9.00 -5.98 -1.76
N ARG A 50 9.71 -5.39 -0.80
CA ARG A 50 11.01 -5.89 -0.36
C ARG A 50 10.85 -6.87 0.80
N ARG A 51 11.21 -8.12 0.46
CA ARG A 51 11.74 -9.24 1.28
C ARG A 51 10.74 -10.18 1.96
N ASN A 52 10.60 -11.35 1.35
CA ASN A 52 10.18 -12.60 1.96
C ASN A 52 11.44 -13.35 2.46
N ASP A 53 11.83 -13.13 3.71
CA ASP A 53 12.88 -13.91 4.37
C ASP A 53 12.22 -15.15 4.98
N GLY A 54 12.08 -16.18 4.14
CA GLY A 54 11.40 -17.42 4.48
C GLY A 54 12.20 -18.26 5.48
N ASN A 55 11.84 -18.16 6.76
CA ASN A 55 12.24 -19.14 7.76
C ASN A 55 11.03 -20.06 8.00
N GLN A 56 10.97 -21.16 7.27
CA GLN A 56 10.19 -22.31 7.70
C GLN A 56 10.98 -23.00 8.81
N ASP A 57 10.68 -22.70 10.08
CA ASP A 57 10.85 -23.74 11.09
C ASP A 57 9.97 -23.53 12.33
N VAL A 58 9.32 -24.64 12.66
CA VAL A 58 8.91 -25.16 13.97
C VAL A 58 7.56 -24.79 14.60
N SER A 59 6.76 -25.87 14.74
CA SER A 59 5.77 -26.20 15.78
C SER A 59 4.41 -25.49 15.74
N THR A 60 3.25 -26.15 15.77
CA THR A 60 2.91 -27.56 16.04
C THR A 60 1.43 -27.78 15.67
N CYS A 61 1.10 -29.01 15.31
CA CYS A 61 -0.20 -29.66 15.53
C CYS A 61 -1.44 -29.09 14.82
N THR A 62 -1.88 -29.74 13.74
CA THR A 62 -3.01 -30.69 13.76
C THR A 62 -3.23 -31.27 12.37
N MET A 63 -3.44 -32.57 12.29
CA MET A 63 -3.83 -33.29 11.09
C MET A 63 -5.20 -32.80 10.60
N SER A 64 -5.22 -31.78 9.75
CA SER A 64 -6.31 -31.53 8.81
C SER A 64 -5.77 -30.75 7.63
N ARG A 65 -5.75 -31.41 6.48
CA ARG A 65 -5.42 -30.85 5.18
C ARG A 65 -6.60 -30.00 4.69
N ASP A 66 -7.00 -29.02 5.47
CA ASP A 66 -7.99 -28.05 5.02
C ASP A 66 -7.25 -26.78 4.58
N PRO A 67 -7.20 -26.45 3.27
CA PRO A 67 -6.54 -25.25 2.76
C PRO A 67 -7.06 -23.94 3.37
N LEU A 68 -8.17 -24.00 4.12
CA LEU A 68 -8.89 -22.87 4.68
C LEU A 68 -8.72 -22.69 6.19
N ASP A 69 -7.88 -23.49 6.87
CA ASP A 69 -7.76 -23.35 8.33
C ASP A 69 -6.95 -22.10 8.72
N ILE A 70 -7.69 -20.99 8.79
CA ILE A 70 -7.26 -19.63 9.15
C ILE A 70 -7.49 -19.44 10.66
N ARG A 71 -7.42 -20.48 11.50
CA ARG A 71 -7.75 -20.31 12.92
C ARG A 71 -6.68 -19.51 13.68
N GLY A 72 -7.07 -18.27 14.01
CA GLY A 72 -6.63 -17.54 15.21
C GLY A 72 -5.32 -16.76 15.14
N GLY A 73 -5.32 -15.59 14.48
CA GLY A 73 -4.21 -14.63 14.57
C GLY A 73 -4.41 -13.38 13.70
N PRO A 74 -3.63 -12.30 13.90
CA PRO A 74 -3.70 -11.10 13.08
C PRO A 74 -3.44 -11.41 11.59
N MET A 75 -4.21 -10.79 10.71
CA MET A 75 -4.13 -11.02 9.27
C MET A 75 -2.93 -10.26 8.67
N THR A 76 -1.88 -11.00 8.31
CA THR A 76 -0.67 -10.46 7.67
C THR A 76 -0.69 -10.65 6.16
N ARG A 77 0.09 -9.84 5.41
CA ARG A 77 0.19 -9.94 3.93
C ARG A 77 0.60 -11.33 3.44
N ALA A 78 1.60 -11.95 4.08
CA ALA A 78 2.05 -13.30 3.72
C ALA A 78 0.93 -14.34 3.89
N ARG A 79 0.07 -14.16 4.89
CA ARG A 79 -1.08 -15.03 5.14
C ARG A 79 -2.17 -14.84 4.09
N ALA A 80 -2.47 -13.59 3.73
CA ALA A 80 -3.40 -13.28 2.64
C ALA A 80 -2.93 -13.87 1.29
N LYS A 81 -1.62 -13.81 1.00
CA LYS A 81 -1.05 -14.40 -0.22
C LYS A 81 -1.21 -15.93 -0.26
N LYS A 82 -0.93 -16.63 0.85
CA LYS A 82 -1.15 -18.09 0.95
C LYS A 82 -2.61 -18.47 0.73
N MET A 83 -3.55 -17.68 1.27
CA MET A 83 -4.98 -17.90 1.03
C MET A 83 -5.35 -17.72 -0.45
N GLN A 84 -4.82 -16.69 -1.10
CA GLN A 84 -5.06 -16.44 -2.52
C GLN A 84 -4.54 -17.60 -3.39
N GLU A 85 -3.33 -18.07 -3.13
CA GLU A 85 -2.74 -19.21 -3.85
C GLU A 85 -3.55 -20.50 -3.65
N ALA A 86 -4.00 -20.77 -2.42
CA ALA A 86 -4.84 -21.92 -2.11
C ALA A 86 -6.18 -21.88 -2.85
N LEU A 87 -6.83 -20.72 -2.91
CA LEU A 87 -8.09 -20.53 -3.66
C LEU A 87 -7.87 -20.71 -5.16
N ASN A 88 -6.79 -20.15 -5.71
CA ASN A 88 -6.46 -20.28 -7.13
C ASN A 88 -6.21 -21.76 -7.49
N GLY A 89 -5.47 -22.50 -6.65
CA GLY A 89 -5.20 -23.92 -6.90
C GLY A 89 -6.45 -24.81 -6.90
N LEU A 90 -7.51 -24.42 -6.19
CA LEU A 90 -8.81 -25.12 -6.23
C LEU A 90 -9.58 -24.83 -7.53
N ILE A 91 -9.47 -23.60 -8.04
CA ILE A 91 -10.10 -23.21 -9.31
C ILE A 91 -9.48 -23.97 -10.48
N GLU A 92 -8.16 -24.20 -10.46
CA GLU A 92 -7.45 -24.96 -11.50
C GLU A 92 -7.67 -26.49 -11.44
N GLN A 93 -8.36 -26.99 -10.39
CA GLN A 93 -8.75 -28.41 -10.27
C GLN A 93 -10.13 -28.72 -10.86
N ILE A 94 -10.83 -27.71 -11.38
CA ILE A 94 -12.11 -27.82 -12.10
C ILE A 94 -11.81 -27.79 -13.61
#